data_AF-A0A9Q5NDY9-F1
#
_entry.id   AF-A0A9Q5NDY9-F1
#
_cell.length_a   1.000
_cell.length_b   1.000
_cell.length_c   1.000
_cell.angle_alpha   90.00
_cell.angle_beta   90.00
_cell.angle_gamma   90.00
#
_symmetry.space_group_name_H-M   'P 1'
#
loop_
_entity.id
_entity.type
_entity.pdbx_description
1 polymer ?
#
loop_
_entity_poly.entity_id
_entity_poly.type
_entity_poly.pdbx_seq_one_letter_code
_entity_poly.pdbx_strand_id
1 'polypeptide(L)'
;MYALILQWFLRNPDQRNIPSLGRIPDPDDILASVRVEDGRILIDTYEPMPSYRLCTADGVCQLTDTLMARLKAMLKQTVEEERQNH
;
A
#
# COMPACT_ATOMS: atom_id res chain seq x y z
N MET A 1 15.31 -26.58 5.56
CA MET A 1 15.35 -25.97 6.91
C MET A 1 16.55 -25.02 6.92
N TYR A 2 16.42 -23.81 7.46
CA TYR A 2 17.41 -22.71 7.45
C TYR A 2 17.43 -21.80 6.20
N ALA A 3 16.29 -21.16 5.90
CA ALA A 3 16.33 -19.80 5.38
C ALA A 3 15.84 -18.88 6.52
N LEU A 4 16.74 -18.60 7.47
CA LEU A 4 16.60 -17.49 8.41
C LEU A 4 16.81 -16.21 7.60
N ILE A 5 15.79 -15.79 6.84
CA ILE A 5 15.86 -14.51 6.15
C ILE A 5 15.31 -13.48 7.14
N LEU A 6 16.22 -12.69 7.71
CA LEU A 6 15.96 -11.39 8.34
C LEU A 6 15.43 -10.38 7.29
N GLN A 7 14.43 -10.78 6.51
CA GLN A 7 13.79 -9.95 5.50
C GLN A 7 12.43 -9.55 6.04
N TRP A 8 12.35 -8.37 6.61
CA TRP A 8 11.07 -7.82 7.04
C TRP A 8 10.39 -7.24 5.81
N PHE A 9 9.30 -7.89 5.38
CA PHE A 9 8.41 -7.32 4.39
C PHE A 9 7.39 -6.45 5.11
N LEU A 10 7.47 -5.13 4.88
CA LEU A 10 6.43 -4.23 5.33
C LEU A 10 5.25 -4.36 4.36
N ARG A 11 4.14 -4.89 4.87
CA ARG A 11 2.85 -4.88 4.18
C ARG A 11 2.20 -3.57 4.54
N ASN A 12 1.70 -2.84 3.54
CA ASN A 12 0.90 -1.65 3.78
C ASN A 12 -0.58 -2.07 3.82
N PRO A 13 -1.16 -2.29 5.02
CA PRO A 13 -2.57 -2.64 5.12
C PRO A 13 -3.43 -1.42 4.80
N ASP A 14 -4.55 -1.69 4.17
CA ASP A 14 -5.65 -0.74 4.07
C ASP A 14 -6.23 -0.47 5.48
N GLN A 15 -6.47 0.80 5.81
CA GLN A 15 -7.02 1.19 7.11
C GLN A 15 -8.50 0.83 7.26
N ARG A 16 -9.18 0.39 6.20
CA ARG A 16 -10.55 -0.13 6.26
C ARG A 16 -10.68 -1.33 7.21
N ASN A 17 -9.67 -2.18 7.28
CA ASN A 17 -9.70 -3.43 8.03
C ASN A 17 -8.38 -3.63 8.79
N ILE A 18 -8.25 -2.95 9.94
CA ILE A 18 -7.05 -3.10 10.78
C ILE A 18 -7.10 -4.51 11.41
N PRO A 19 -6.17 -5.42 11.06
CA PRO A 19 -6.17 -6.75 11.64
C PRO A 19 -5.84 -6.68 13.13
N SER A 20 -6.33 -7.67 13.88
CA SER A 20 -5.92 -7.89 15.26
C SER A 20 -4.39 -8.04 15.36
N LEU A 21 -3.80 -7.52 16.44
CA LEU A 21 -2.36 -7.58 16.70
C LEU A 21 -1.81 -9.01 16.50
N GLY A 22 -0.90 -9.16 15.53
CA GLY A 22 -0.27 -10.44 15.19
C GLY A 22 -0.94 -11.23 14.07
N ARG A 23 -2.08 -10.77 13.51
CA ARG A 23 -2.69 -11.37 12.31
C ARG A 23 -2.19 -10.66 11.04
N ILE A 24 -1.85 -11.45 10.03
CA ILE A 24 -1.54 -10.92 8.68
C ILE A 24 -2.88 -10.47 8.05
N PRO A 25 -2.97 -9.25 7.49
CA PRO A 25 -4.17 -8.81 6.79
C PRO A 25 -4.49 -9.75 5.62
N ASP A 26 -5.76 -9.86 5.26
CA ASP A 26 -6.15 -10.65 4.09
C ASP A 26 -5.50 -10.06 2.82
N PRO A 27 -5.16 -10.88 1.81
CA PRO A 27 -4.43 -10.42 0.62
C PRO A 27 -5.17 -9.36 -0.20
N ASP A 28 -6.48 -9.23 -0.02
CA ASP A 28 -7.32 -8.20 -0.65
C ASP A 28 -7.15 -6.83 0.04
N ASP A 29 -6.62 -6.79 1.28
CA ASP A 29 -6.39 -5.60 2.09
C ASP A 29 -4.93 -5.15 2.11
N ILE A 30 -4.04 -5.83 1.37
CA ILE A 30 -2.62 -5.48 1.27
C ILE A 30 -2.40 -4.77 -0.06
N LEU A 31 -1.98 -3.51 -0.02
CA LEU A 31 -1.72 -2.73 -1.24
C LEU A 31 -0.49 -3.22 -2.00
N ALA A 32 0.58 -3.39 -1.24
CA ALA A 32 1.91 -3.71 -1.74
C ALA A 32 2.79 -4.19 -0.60
N SER A 33 3.85 -4.89 -0.97
CA SER A 33 4.93 -5.26 -0.07
C SER A 33 6.20 -4.52 -0.46
N VAL A 34 6.96 -4.07 0.54
CA VAL A 34 8.29 -3.50 0.35
C VAL A 34 9.27 -4.21 1.27
N ARG A 35 10.51 -4.37 0.81
CA ARG A 35 11.58 -4.94 1.61
C ARG A 35 12.15 -3.88 2.54
N VAL A 36 12.33 -4.26 3.80
CA VAL A 36 13.06 -3.45 4.79
C VAL A 36 14.36 -4.15 5.13
N GLU A 37 15.47 -3.44 4.95
CA GLU A 37 16.82 -3.86 5.33
C GLU A 37 17.42 -2.79 6.23
N ASP A 38 18.01 -3.19 7.36
CA ASP A 38 18.60 -2.29 8.36
C ASP A 38 17.69 -1.12 8.80
N GLY A 39 16.38 -1.39 8.91
CA GLY A 39 15.38 -0.38 9.28
C GLY A 39 15.09 0.66 8.20
N ARG A 40 15.58 0.46 6.97
CA ARG A 40 15.32 1.33 5.81
C ARG A 40 14.45 0.61 4.79
N ILE A 41 13.51 1.33 4.21
CA ILE A 41 12.64 0.84 3.14
C ILE A 41 13.41 0.89 1.82
N LEU A 42 13.54 -0.25 1.15
CA LEU A 42 14.11 -0.34 -0.20
C LEU A 42 13.02 -0.13 -1.25
N ILE A 43 12.93 1.08 -1.79
CA ILE A 43 11.86 1.48 -2.72
C ILE A 43 11.88 0.63 -4.00
N ASP A 44 13.06 0.22 -4.47
CA ASP A 44 13.22 -0.60 -5.69
C ASP A 44 12.64 -2.01 -5.57
N THR A 45 12.25 -2.41 -4.36
CA THR A 45 11.64 -3.72 -4.08
C THR A 45 10.12 -3.64 -3.92
N TYR A 46 9.52 -2.53 -4.36
CA TYR A 46 8.07 -2.36 -4.34
C TYR A 46 7.40 -3.39 -5.24
N GLU A 47 6.66 -4.31 -4.61
CA GLU A 47 5.84 -5.30 -5.29
C GLU A 47 4.36 -5.02 -5.02
N PRO A 48 3.59 -4.57 -6.04
CA PRO A 48 2.15 -4.36 -5.87
C PRO A 48 1.45 -5.70 -5.69
N MET A 49 0.43 -5.73 -4.83
CA MET A 49 -0.34 -6.94 -4.62
C MET A 49 -1.38 -7.10 -5.74
N PRO A 50 -1.33 -8.19 -6.53
CA PRO A 50 -2.23 -8.36 -7.68
C PRO A 50 -3.70 -8.58 -7.28
N SER A 51 -3.96 -9.03 -6.06
CA SER A 51 -5.31 -9.27 -5.53
C SER A 51 -5.96 -8.02 -4.91
N TYR A 52 -5.21 -6.92 -4.74
CA TYR A 52 -5.75 -5.72 -4.10
C TYR A 52 -6.85 -5.07 -4.93
N ARG A 53 -7.97 -4.72 -4.28
CA ARG A 53 -9.10 -4.03 -4.91
C ARG A 53 -9.26 -2.62 -4.32
N LEU A 54 -9.20 -1.62 -5.21
CA LEU A 54 -9.36 -0.20 -4.88
C LEU A 54 -10.70 0.11 -4.18
N CYS A 55 -11.75 -0.63 -4.55
CA CYS A 55 -13.08 -0.53 -3.96
C CYS A 55 -13.58 -1.93 -3.60
N THR A 56 -14.00 -2.13 -2.35
CA THR A 56 -14.66 -3.36 -1.88
C THR A 56 -16.02 -3.00 -1.29
N ALA A 57 -16.76 -4.00 -0.79
CA ALA A 57 -18.05 -3.77 -0.12
C ALA A 57 -17.93 -2.83 1.10
N ASP A 58 -16.74 -2.77 1.71
CA ASP A 58 -16.42 -1.95 2.87
C ASP A 58 -16.07 -0.49 2.51
N GLY A 59 -16.08 -0.15 1.22
CA GLY A 59 -15.86 1.20 0.72
C GLY A 59 -14.59 1.37 -0.10
N VAL A 60 -14.16 2.62 -0.27
CA VAL A 60 -12.97 3.00 -1.05
C VAL A 60 -11.72 2.84 -0.19
N CYS A 61 -10.60 2.43 -0.80
CA CYS A 61 -9.26 2.41 -0.21
C CYS A 61 -9.03 3.54 0.81
N GLN A 62 -8.69 3.17 2.04
CA GLN A 62 -8.30 4.13 3.07
C GLN A 62 -6.82 3.91 3.43
N LEU A 63 -6.01 4.94 3.22
CA LEU A 63 -4.62 4.98 3.68
C LEU A 63 -4.53 5.88 4.90
N THR A 64 -3.37 5.86 5.58
CA THR A 64 -3.04 6.87 6.58
C THR A 64 -3.23 8.28 6.02
N ASP A 65 -3.66 9.23 6.85
CA ASP A 65 -3.99 10.62 6.45
C ASP A 65 -2.95 11.28 5.53
N THR A 66 -1.66 11.07 5.82
CA THR A 66 -0.55 11.62 5.02
C THR A 66 -0.49 11.04 3.62
N LEU A 67 -0.65 9.72 3.48
CA LEU A 67 -0.69 9.02 2.20
C LEU A 67 -1.97 9.36 1.43
N MET A 68 -3.12 9.46 2.09
CA MET A 68 -4.36 9.89 1.44
C MET A 68 -4.27 11.33 0.93
N ALA A 69 -3.69 12.24 1.70
CA ALA A 69 -3.49 13.63 1.28
C ALA A 69 -2.56 13.69 0.05
N ARG A 70 -1.47 12.93 0.06
CA ARG A 70 -0.54 12.85 -1.07
C ARG A 70 -1.18 12.23 -2.31
N LEU A 71 -1.96 11.16 -2.14
CA LEU A 71 -2.72 10.53 -3.24
C LEU A 71 -3.71 11.53 -3.85
N LYS A 72 -4.49 12.24 -3.03
CA LYS A 72 -5.43 13.28 -3.50
C LYS A 72 -4.70 14.40 -4.24
N ALA A 73 -3.54 14.83 -3.77
CA ALA A 73 -2.74 15.86 -4.44
C ALA A 73 -2.26 15.40 -5.83
N MET A 74 -1.72 14.18 -5.91
CA MET A 74 -1.29 13.57 -7.18
C MET A 74 -2.46 13.43 -8.16
N LEU A 75 -3.61 12.91 -7.71
CA LEU A 75 -4.79 12.75 -8.56
C LEU A 75 -5.29 14.10 -9.10
N LYS A 76 -5.31 15.15 -8.27
CA LYS A 76 -5.68 16.50 -8.73
C LYS A 76 -4.69 17.03 -9.79
N GLN A 77 -3.40 16.78 -9.60
CA GLN A 77 -2.38 17.17 -10.55
C GLN A 77 -2.57 16.45 -11.89
N THR A 78 -2.73 15.13 -11.88
CA THR A 78 -2.98 14.33 -13.09
C THR A 78 -4.26 14.78 -13.81
N VAL A 79 -5.34 15.06 -13.08
CA VAL A 79 -6.58 15.58 -13.68
C VAL A 79 -6.36 16.92 -14.36
N GLU A 80 -5.58 17.84 -13.78
CA GLU A 80 -5.28 19.11 -14.44
C GLU A 80 -4.36 18.90 -15.65
N GLU A 81 -3.37 18.02 -15.59
CA GLU A 81 -2.50 17.67 -16.72
C GLU A 81 -3.32 17.10 -17.90
N GLU A 82 -4.23 16.16 -17.64
CA GLU A 82 -5.15 15.61 -18.64
C GLU A 82 -6.08 16.70 -19.21
N ARG A 83 -6.51 17.68 -18.40
CA ARG A 83 -7.36 18.80 -18.83
C ARG A 83 -6.61 19.82 -19.69
N GLN A 84 -5.30 19.96 -19.50
CA GLN A 84 -4.44 20.85 -20.31
C GLN A 84 -3.97 20.19 -21.61
N ASN A 85 -3.95 18.85 -21.67
CA ASN A 85 -3.60 18.07 -22.84
C ASN A 85 -4.79 17.73 -23.77
N HIS A 86 -5.99 18.21 -23.46
CA HIS A 86 -7.22 18.04 -24.25
C HIS A 86 -7.80 19.41 -24.65
#